data_AF-A0AA96IT58-F1
#
_entry.id   AF-A0AA96IT58-F1
#
_cell.length_a   1.000
_cell.length_b   1.000
_cell.length_c   1.000
_cell.angle_alpha   90.00
_cell.angle_beta   90.00
_cell.angle_gamma   90.00
#
_symmetry.space_group_name_H-M   'P 1'
#
loop_
_entity.id
_entity.type
_entity.pdbx_description
1 polymer ?
#
loop_
_entity_poly.entity_id
_entity_poly.type
_entity_poly.pdbx_seq_one_letter_code
_entity_poly.pdbx_strand_id
1 'polypeptide(L)'
;MAIEQGIWKLASGASEAPQKLRPMGLADEGKLEEQIMQDVSILNRDWLLIGRQVRTGFDKLIDLLALDANGNVIIIELKRDKTPRDVVA
;
A
#
# COMPACT_ATOMS: atom_id res chain seq x y z
N MET A 1 -0.72 27.67 -10.56
CA MET A 1 -0.65 27.47 -9.09
C MET A 1 -0.78 25.98 -8.83
N ALA A 2 0.12 25.40 -8.04
CA ALA A 2 0.01 24.00 -7.64
C ALA A 2 -0.97 23.89 -6.46
N ILE A 3 -1.86 22.90 -6.49
CA ILE A 3 -2.77 22.59 -5.39
C ILE A 3 -1.95 21.87 -4.31
N GLU A 4 -1.90 22.41 -3.10
CA GLU A 4 -1.35 21.71 -1.94
C GLU A 4 -2.48 21.00 -1.18
N GLN A 5 -2.38 19.67 -1.05
CA GLN A 5 -3.33 18.87 -0.27
C GLN A 5 -2.76 18.59 1.13
N GLY A 6 -3.60 18.72 2.16
CA GLY A 6 -3.26 18.38 3.55
C GLY A 6 -4.26 17.40 4.13
N ILE A 7 -3.80 16.56 5.05
CA ILE A 7 -4.62 15.61 5.79
C ILE A 7 -4.55 16.00 7.28
N TRP A 8 -5.68 16.01 7.97
CA TRP A 8 -5.78 16.31 9.40
C TRP A 8 -6.47 15.18 10.13
N LYS A 9 -5.93 14.81 11.30
CA LYS A 9 -6.65 14.00 12.29
C LYS A 9 -7.54 14.95 13.10
N LEU A 10 -8.84 14.70 13.09
CA LEU A 10 -9.80 15.48 13.87
C LEU A 10 -9.63 15.16 15.37
N ALA A 11 -9.79 16.18 16.20
CA ALA A 11 -9.81 16.02 17.65
C ALA A 11 -11.03 15.19 18.06
N SER A 12 -10.83 14.20 18.93
CA SER A 12 -11.92 13.33 19.39
C SER A 12 -12.60 13.85 20.67
N GLY A 13 -12.01 14.84 21.34
CA GLY A 13 -12.54 15.46 22.55
C GLY A 13 -12.33 16.98 22.59
N ALA A 14 -13.09 17.66 23.45
CA ALA A 14 -13.10 19.13 23.56
C ALA A 14 -11.75 19.75 23.97
N SER A 15 -10.83 18.94 24.49
CA SER A 15 -9.51 19.36 24.97
C SER A 15 -8.37 19.08 23.99
N GLU A 16 -8.64 18.47 22.84
CA GLU A 16 -7.62 18.10 21.85
C GLU A 16 -7.71 19.06 20.65
N ALA A 17 -6.57 19.50 20.13
CA ALA A 17 -6.52 20.32 18.91
C ALA A 17 -6.40 19.40 17.68
N PRO A 18 -7.04 19.75 16.55
CA PRO A 18 -6.88 18.99 15.30
C PRO A 18 -5.40 18.98 14.88
N GLN A 19 -4.89 17.80 14.52
CA GLN A 19 -3.48 17.61 14.21
C GLN A 19 -3.28 17.44 12.70
N LYS A 20 -2.49 18.32 12.09
CA LYS A 20 -2.06 18.14 10.70
C LYS A 20 -1.14 16.92 10.60
N LEU A 21 -1.51 15.93 9.80
CA LEU A 21 -0.67 14.79 9.50
C LEU A 21 0.46 15.25 8.59
N ARG A 22 1.70 14.94 8.98
CA ARG A 22 2.87 15.17 8.15
C ARG A 22 3.17 13.88 7.40
N PRO A 23 3.53 13.96 6.10
CA PRO A 23 4.07 12.82 5.40
C PRO A 23 5.26 12.27 6.19
N MET A 24 5.28 10.96 6.38
CA MET A 24 6.38 10.26 7.03
C MET A 24 6.81 9.14 6.10
N GLY A 25 8.13 8.99 5.93
CA GLY A 25 8.66 7.89 5.13
C GLY A 25 8.31 6.55 5.78
N LEU A 26 8.05 5.55 4.96
CA LEU A 26 7.86 4.20 5.45
C LEU A 26 9.24 3.60 5.75
N ALA A 27 9.47 3.22 7.01
CA ALA A 27 10.80 2.72 7.40
C ALA A 27 11.04 1.26 6.98
N ASP A 28 9.97 0.49 6.72
CA ASP A 28 10.00 -0.97 6.61
C ASP A 28 8.92 -1.46 5.64
N GLU A 29 9.34 -2.15 4.57
CA GLU A 29 8.44 -2.76 3.58
C GLU A 29 7.61 -3.89 4.19
N GLY A 30 8.14 -4.62 5.16
CA GLY A 30 7.39 -5.67 5.87
C GLY A 30 6.21 -5.11 6.66
N LYS A 31 6.33 -3.89 7.19
CA LYS A 31 5.19 -3.19 7.82
C LYS A 31 4.14 -2.78 6.79
N LEU A 32 4.56 -2.37 5.59
CA LEU A 32 3.61 -2.07 4.51
C LEU A 32 2.80 -3.31 4.15
N GLU A 33 3.52 -4.40 3.94
CA GLU A 33 2.95 -5.69 3.57
C GLU A 33 1.94 -6.15 4.61
N GLU A 34 2.30 -6.07 5.90
CA GLU A 34 1.41 -6.43 7.00
C GLU A 34 0.13 -5.57 7.03
N GLN A 35 0.24 -4.26 6.78
CA GLN A 35 -0.93 -3.38 6.72
C GLN A 35 -1.83 -3.72 5.52
N ILE A 36 -1.25 -4.02 4.36
CA ILE A 36 -2.02 -4.42 3.17
C ILE A 36 -2.68 -5.79 3.38
N MET A 37 -2.02 -6.72 4.06
CA MET A 37 -2.59 -8.02 4.42
C MET A 37 -3.79 -7.87 5.37
N GLN A 38 -3.76 -6.88 6.25
CA GLN A 38 -4.88 -6.57 7.14
C GLN A 38 -6.04 -5.89 6.40
N ASP A 39 -5.73 -5.02 5.44
CA ASP A 39 -6.71 -4.34 4.62
C ASP A 39 -6.19 -4.01 3.21
N VAL A 40 -6.57 -4.83 2.22
CA VAL A 40 -6.17 -4.63 0.81
C VAL A 40 -6.78 -3.37 0.20
N SER A 41 -7.81 -2.79 0.83
CA SER A 41 -8.43 -1.55 0.35
C SER A 41 -7.49 -0.35 0.37
N ILE A 42 -6.37 -0.45 1.09
CA ILE A 42 -5.24 0.49 1.02
C ILE A 42 -4.75 0.64 -0.44
N LEU A 43 -4.76 -0.45 -1.21
CA LEU A 43 -4.43 -0.46 -2.63
C LEU A 43 -5.67 -0.36 -3.52
N ASN A 44 -6.61 -1.28 -3.32
CA ASN A 44 -7.86 -1.35 -4.07
C ASN A 44 -8.90 -2.18 -3.31
N ARG A 45 -10.12 -1.66 -3.19
CA ARG A 45 -11.25 -2.30 -2.49
C ARG A 45 -11.77 -3.56 -3.19
N ASP A 46 -11.57 -3.66 -4.50
CA ASP A 46 -12.14 -4.72 -5.33
C ASP A 46 -11.15 -5.87 -5.58
N TRP A 47 -10.00 -5.85 -4.91
CA TRP A 47 -9.00 -6.91 -5.00
C TRP A 47 -9.16 -7.93 -3.88
N LEU A 48 -8.99 -9.20 -4.23
CA LEU A 48 -8.93 -10.31 -3.29
C LEU A 48 -7.49 -10.81 -3.19
N LEU A 49 -6.85 -10.65 -2.04
CA LEU A 49 -5.54 -11.26 -1.78
C LEU A 49 -5.67 -12.79 -1.77
N ILE A 50 -4.84 -13.46 -2.56
CA ILE A 50 -4.79 -14.92 -2.69
C ILE A 50 -3.43 -15.52 -2.30
N GLY A 51 -2.42 -14.69 -2.07
CA GLY A 51 -1.10 -15.17 -1.70
C GLY A 51 -0.20 -14.08 -1.15
N ARG A 52 0.76 -14.51 -0.33
CA ARG A 52 1.80 -13.69 0.29
C ARG A 52 3.13 -14.39 0.13
N GLN A 53 4.19 -13.65 -0.23
CA GLN A 53 5.55 -14.16 -0.41
C GLN A 53 5.55 -15.43 -1.29
N VAL A 54 4.87 -15.34 -2.44
CA VAL A 54 4.59 -16.46 -3.33
C VAL A 54 5.85 -16.78 -4.13
N ARG A 55 6.36 -18.00 -4.01
CA ARG A 55 7.53 -18.46 -4.76
C ARG A 55 7.15 -18.80 -6.20
N THR A 56 7.87 -18.19 -7.13
CA THR A 56 7.74 -18.45 -8.57
C THR A 56 8.61 -19.62 -9.00
N GLY A 57 8.33 -20.17 -10.19
CA GLY A 57 9.17 -21.22 -10.81
C GLY A 57 10.60 -20.78 -11.13
N PHE A 58 10.92 -19.48 -11.00
CA PHE A 58 12.26 -18.91 -11.19
C PHE A 58 12.96 -18.62 -9.85
N ASP A 59 12.47 -19.20 -8.75
CA ASP A 59 12.99 -19.03 -7.38
C ASP A 59 13.04 -17.58 -6.87
N LYS A 60 12.21 -16.70 -7.46
CA LYS A 60 11.92 -15.37 -6.92
C LYS A 60 10.63 -15.38 -6.14
N LEU A 61 10.50 -14.47 -5.18
CA LEU A 61 9.29 -14.25 -4.38
C LEU A 61 8.52 -13.05 -4.93
N ILE A 62 7.21 -13.19 -5.00
CA ILE A 62 6.24 -12.09 -5.19
C ILE A 62 5.75 -11.70 -3.81
N ASP A 63 5.78 -10.41 -3.47
CA ASP A 63 5.35 -9.95 -2.14
C ASP A 63 3.88 -10.29 -1.87
N LEU A 64 2.97 -9.87 -2.75
CA LEU A 64 1.55 -10.18 -2.65
C LEU A 64 0.94 -10.53 -4.01
N LEU A 65 0.00 -11.47 -3.98
CA LEU A 65 -0.75 -11.92 -5.16
C LEU A 65 -2.24 -11.72 -4.91
N ALA A 66 -2.95 -11.15 -5.89
CA ALA A 66 -4.38 -10.89 -5.79
C ALA A 66 -5.15 -11.28 -7.07
N LEU A 67 -6.48 -11.30 -6.97
CA LEU A 67 -7.41 -11.37 -8.08
C LEU A 67 -8.30 -10.13 -8.09
N ASP A 68 -8.64 -9.64 -9.28
CA ASP A 68 -9.74 -8.67 -9.44
C ASP A 68 -11.09 -9.37 -9.62
N ALA A 69 -12.17 -8.58 -9.72
CA ALA A 69 -13.54 -9.08 -9.91
C ALA A 69 -13.76 -9.86 -11.22
N ASN A 70 -12.87 -9.74 -12.21
CA ASN A 70 -12.93 -10.47 -13.47
C ASN A 70 -12.08 -11.75 -13.44
N GLY A 71 -11.38 -12.03 -12.33
CA GLY A 71 -10.45 -13.15 -12.21
C GLY A 71 -9.08 -12.89 -12.82
N ASN A 72 -8.74 -11.63 -13.14
CA ASN A 72 -7.38 -11.30 -13.58
C ASN A 72 -6.42 -11.41 -12.40
N VAL A 73 -5.23 -11.94 -12.65
CA VAL A 73 -4.16 -12.05 -11.66
C VAL A 73 -3.42 -10.72 -11.53
N ILE A 74 -3.32 -10.22 -10.31
CA ILE A 74 -2.61 -8.99 -9.96
C ILE A 74 -1.37 -9.36 -9.15
N ILE A 75 -0.20 -8.94 -9.62
CA ILE A 75 1.08 -9.07 -8.92
C ILE A 75 1.39 -7.74 -8.25
N ILE A 76 1.64 -7.77 -6.95
CA ILE A 76 1.94 -6.58 -6.16
C ILE A 76 3.36 -6.72 -5.62
N GLU A 77 4.21 -5.77 -6.02
CA GLU A 77 5.60 -5.65 -5.59
C GLU A 77 5.73 -4.37 -4.76
N LEU A 78 6.19 -4.49 -3.51
CA LEU A 78 6.29 -3.37 -2.60
C LEU A 78 7.67 -2.71 -2.70
N LYS A 79 7.69 -1.39 -2.65
CA LYS A 79 8.91 -0.58 -2.69
C LYS A 79 8.82 0.55 -1.67
N ARG A 80 9.86 0.70 -0.86
CA ARG A 80 9.99 1.75 0.16
C ARG A 80 10.09 3.15 -0.43
N ASP A 81 10.82 3.25 -1.54
CA ASP A 81 11.13 4.51 -2.22
C ASP A 81 10.47 4.56 -3.59
N LYS A 82 10.47 5.75 -4.20
CA LYS A 82 10.04 5.89 -5.60
C LYS A 82 10.80 4.90 -6.45
N THR A 83 10.04 4.02 -7.07
CA THR A 83 10.55 3.10 -8.07
C THR A 83 11.06 3.95 -9.25
N PRO A 84 12.26 3.69 -9.80
CA PRO A 84 12.71 4.38 -11.01
C PRO A 84 11.64 4.24 -12.10
N ARG A 85 11.47 5.26 -12.94
CA ARG A 85 10.43 5.27 -14.00
C ARG A 85 10.48 4.07 -14.96
N ASP A 86 11.54 3.27 -14.90
CA ASP A 86 11.80 2.10 -15.75
C ASP A 86 11.10 0.81 -15.28
N VAL A 87 10.32 0.84 -14.19
CA VAL A 87 9.65 -0.37 -13.65
C VAL A 87 8.14 -0.37 -13.92
N VAL A 88 7.74 0.03 -15.13
CA VAL A 88 6.36 -0.11 -15.63
C VAL A 88 6.39 -1.09 -16.80
N ALA A 89 5.91 -2.31 -16.56
CA ALA A 89 5.59 -3.30 -17.60
C ALA A 89 4.10 -3.63 -17.50
#